data_AF-A0A8T6MAB5-F1
#
_entry.id   AF-A0A8T6MAB5-F1
#
_cell.length_a   1.000
_cell.length_b   1.000
_cell.length_c   1.000
_cell.angle_alpha   90.00
_cell.angle_beta   90.00
_cell.angle_gamma   90.00
#
_symmetry.space_group_name_H-M   'P 1'
#
loop_
_entity.id
_entity.type
_entity.pdbx_description
1 polymer ?
#
loop_
_entity_poly.entity_id
_entity_poly.type
_entity_poly.pdbx_seq_one_letter_code
_entity_poly.pdbx_strand_id
1 'polypeptide(L)'
;MSNNVKAIFLVFFAALIAAAIWFSSKSGGSSLLPSNSGVVVLKGVVTSEKEKFFKDERVKAEFINNGFDVQVTRMTSDKITAANKLADFGEYADFVFPSSVPVSEKVKSTFKSSQAHNVFYSPMVIAT
;
A
#
# COMPACT_ATOMS: atom_id res chain seq x y z
N MET A 1 -31.56 32.99 -15.43
CA MET A 1 -31.81 31.77 -14.65
C MET A 1 -32.43 32.17 -13.32
N SER A 2 -33.73 31.92 -13.13
CA SER A 2 -34.46 32.40 -11.94
C SER A 2 -33.92 31.75 -10.66
N ASN A 3 -33.99 32.46 -9.53
CA ASN A 3 -33.45 32.00 -8.24
C ASN A 3 -33.99 30.63 -7.82
N ASN A 4 -35.19 30.28 -8.27
CA ASN A 4 -35.83 28.99 -8.03
C ASN A 4 -35.08 27.83 -8.73
N VAL A 5 -34.57 28.04 -9.94
CA VAL A 5 -33.80 27.02 -10.67
C VAL A 5 -32.46 26.75 -9.98
N LYS A 6 -31.83 27.79 -9.42
CA LYS A 6 -30.60 27.65 -8.62
C LYS A 6 -30.86 26.91 -7.31
N ALA A 7 -31.97 27.21 -6.63
CA ALA A 7 -32.36 26.53 -5.41
C ALA A 7 -32.65 25.03 -5.64
N ILE A 8 -33.34 24.69 -6.74
CA ILE A 8 -33.59 23.31 -7.13
C ILE A 8 -32.28 22.57 -7.40
N PHE A 9 -31.34 23.18 -8.13
CA PHE A 9 -30.02 22.60 -8.38
C PHE A 9 -29.21 22.38 -7.10
N LEU A 10 -29.24 23.34 -6.17
CA LEU A 10 -28.54 23.23 -4.89
C LEU A 10 -29.08 22.08 -4.02
N VAL A 11 -30.40 21.96 -3.94
CA VAL A 11 -31.04 20.87 -3.18
C VAL A 11 -30.72 19.52 -3.81
N PHE A 12 -30.76 19.43 -5.14
CA PHE A 12 -30.44 18.20 -5.85
C PHE A 12 -28.97 17.80 -5.68
N PHE A 13 -28.06 18.77 -5.74
CA PHE A 13 -26.63 18.55 -5.53
C PHE A 13 -26.32 18.12 -4.10
N ALA A 14 -26.95 18.75 -3.10
CA ALA A 14 -26.83 18.35 -1.70
C ALA A 14 -27.35 16.93 -1.45
N ALA A 15 -28.47 16.55 -2.07
CA ALA A 15 -29.03 15.21 -1.98
C ALA A 15 -28.11 14.14 -2.60
N LEU A 16 -27.45 14.46 -3.73
CA LEU A 16 -26.47 13.58 -4.36
C LEU A 16 -25.24 13.35 -3.47
N ILE A 17 -24.73 14.41 -2.84
CA ILE A 17 -23.61 14.30 -1.89
C ILE A 17 -24.00 13.42 -0.70
N ALA A 18 -25.18 13.65 -0.11
CA ALA A 18 -25.66 12.85 1.01
C ALA A 18 -25.82 11.36 0.65
N ALA A 19 -26.35 11.07 -0.54
CA ALA A 19 -26.49 9.70 -1.04
C ALA A 19 -25.12 9.02 -1.26
N ALA A 20 -24.14 9.74 -1.81
CA ALA A 20 -22.79 9.22 -2.02
C ALA A 20 -22.09 8.88 -0.69
N ILE A 21 -22.21 9.75 0.32
CA ILE A 21 -21.66 9.52 1.67
C ILE A 21 -22.32 8.28 2.30
N TRP A 22 -23.65 8.15 2.19
CA TRP A 22 -24.38 7.02 2.76
C TRP A 22 -24.01 5.69 2.09
N PHE A 23 -23.86 5.68 0.76
CA PHE A 23 -23.44 4.49 0.03
C PHE A 23 -22.00 4.09 0.39
N SER A 24 -21.09 5.07 0.48
CA SER A 24 -19.70 4.87 0.88
C SER A 24 -19.57 4.33 2.32
N SER A 25 -20.45 4.75 3.24
CA SER A 25 -20.42 4.28 4.63
C SER A 25 -20.88 2.82 4.78
N LYS A 26 -21.67 2.30 3.84
CA LYS A 26 -22.21 0.93 3.89
C LYS A 26 -21.26 -0.09 3.22
N SER A 27 -20.44 0.37 2.27
CA SER A 27 -19.33 -0.36 1.68
C SER A 27 -18.05 -0.07 2.48
N GLY A 28 -17.80 -0.80 3.57
CA GLY A 28 -16.72 -0.53 4.53
C GLY A 28 -15.37 -0.09 3.93
N GLY A 29 -15.13 1.22 3.91
CA GLY A 29 -13.90 1.81 3.39
C GLY A 29 -13.80 3.30 3.71
N SER A 30 -12.87 3.60 4.63
CA SER A 30 -12.31 4.93 4.92
C SER A 30 -13.22 5.93 5.66
N SER A 31 -13.00 5.98 6.97
CA SER A 31 -13.39 7.07 7.87
C SER A 31 -13.02 8.44 7.26
N LEU A 32 -14.02 9.29 7.05
CA LEU A 32 -13.88 10.71 6.68
C LEU A 32 -13.60 11.62 7.90
N LEU A 33 -13.18 11.03 9.01
CA LEU A 33 -12.60 11.78 10.12
C LEU A 33 -11.11 11.95 9.79
N PRO A 34 -10.52 13.15 9.93
CA PRO A 34 -9.07 13.26 9.89
C PRO A 34 -8.56 12.44 11.08
N SER A 35 -8.02 11.26 10.81
CA SER A 35 -7.28 10.49 11.80
C SER A 35 -6.07 11.32 12.20
N ASN A 36 -6.19 12.10 13.27
CA ASN A 36 -5.09 12.81 13.91
C ASN A 36 -4.16 11.84 14.68
N SER A 37 -3.95 10.66 14.13
CA SER A 37 -2.85 9.77 14.46
C SER A 37 -1.92 9.86 13.27
N GLY A 38 -0.72 10.40 13.43
CA GLY A 38 0.28 10.57 12.35
C GLY A 38 0.83 9.26 11.78
N VAL A 39 -0.02 8.26 11.60
CA VAL A 39 0.27 6.94 11.07
C VAL A 39 -0.01 6.94 9.57
N VAL A 40 1.02 6.64 8.79
CA VAL A 40 0.98 6.55 7.32
C VAL A 40 0.76 5.09 6.92
N VAL A 41 -0.25 4.84 6.09
CA VAL A 41 -0.47 3.50 5.53
C VAL A 41 0.52 3.27 4.40
N LEU A 42 1.26 2.16 4.45
CA LEU A 42 2.22 1.75 3.42
C LEU A 42 1.80 0.40 2.83
N LYS A 43 1.60 0.37 1.51
CA LYS A 43 1.25 -0.85 0.78
C LYS A 43 2.50 -1.48 0.17
N GLY A 44 2.77 -2.72 0.55
CA GLY A 44 3.94 -3.47 0.12
C GLY A 44 3.60 -4.71 -0.68
N VAL A 45 4.51 -5.08 -1.57
CA VAL A 45 4.54 -6.41 -2.19
C VAL A 45 5.67 -7.22 -1.57
N VAL A 46 5.40 -8.46 -1.16
CA VAL A 46 6.40 -9.34 -0.56
C VAL A 46 6.33 -10.75 -1.13
N THR A 47 7.43 -11.50 -1.03
CA THR A 47 7.45 -12.93 -1.37
C THR A 47 7.08 -13.82 -0.19
N SER A 48 6.95 -15.13 -0.43
CA SER A 48 6.61 -16.15 0.59
C SER A 48 7.43 -16.03 1.86
N GLU A 49 8.71 -15.81 1.64
CA GLU A 49 9.75 -15.96 2.65
C GLU A 49 9.68 -14.81 3.65
N LYS A 50 9.12 -13.66 3.23
CA LYS A 50 8.96 -12.46 4.08
C LYS A 50 7.57 -12.28 4.63
N GLU A 51 6.57 -12.96 4.09
CA GLU A 51 5.18 -12.83 4.54
C GLU A 51 5.03 -13.06 6.05
N LYS A 52 5.69 -14.09 6.60
CA LYS A 52 5.63 -14.38 8.05
C LYS A 52 6.19 -13.25 8.91
N PHE A 53 7.24 -12.56 8.44
CA PHE A 53 7.84 -11.43 9.15
C PHE A 53 6.84 -10.26 9.25
N PHE A 54 6.23 -9.86 8.14
CA PHE A 54 5.27 -8.73 8.12
C PHE A 54 3.92 -9.07 8.77
N LYS A 55 3.58 -10.36 8.89
CA LYS A 55 2.38 -10.81 9.62
C LYS A 55 2.59 -10.99 11.12
N ASP A 56 3.83 -10.97 11.62
CA ASP A 56 4.12 -11.06 13.05
C ASP A 56 3.57 -9.82 13.77
N GLU A 57 2.74 -10.04 14.79
CA GLU A 57 2.09 -8.95 15.54
C GLU A 57 3.09 -8.01 16.22
N ARG A 58 4.28 -8.52 16.60
CA ARG A 58 5.35 -7.70 17.17
C ARG A 58 5.94 -6.75 16.13
N VAL A 59 6.07 -7.21 14.89
CA VAL A 59 6.57 -6.41 13.77
C VAL A 59 5.54 -5.35 13.38
N LYS A 60 4.25 -5.69 13.33
CA LYS A 60 3.19 -4.71 13.10
C LYS A 60 3.13 -3.65 14.18
N ALA A 61 3.20 -4.06 15.46
CA ALA A 61 3.22 -3.12 16.57
C ALA A 61 4.41 -2.16 16.46
N GLU A 62 5.59 -2.67 16.10
CA GLU A 62 6.77 -1.82 15.89
C GLU A 62 6.56 -0.82 14.74
N PHE A 63 5.99 -1.23 13.60
CA PHE A 63 5.67 -0.30 12.52
C PHE A 63 4.70 0.79 12.99
N ILE A 64 3.63 0.42 13.70
CA ILE A 64 2.64 1.38 14.21
C ILE A 64 3.26 2.35 15.21
N ASN A 65 4.14 1.87 16.11
CA ASN A 65 4.89 2.71 17.04
C ASN A 65 5.76 3.74 16.31
N ASN A 66 6.26 3.39 15.12
CA ASN A 66 7.02 4.28 14.24
C ASN A 66 6.14 5.10 13.28
N GLY A 67 4.81 5.08 13.44
CA GLY A 67 3.90 5.86 12.61
C GLY A 67 3.60 5.23 11.24
N PHE A 68 3.70 3.91 11.11
CA PHE A 68 3.40 3.21 9.86
C PHE A 68 2.42 2.06 10.05
N ASP A 69 1.36 2.03 9.23
CA ASP A 69 0.52 0.84 9.07
C ASP A 69 0.95 0.11 7.78
N VAL A 70 1.77 -0.93 7.93
CA VAL A 70 2.37 -1.65 6.80
C VAL A 70 1.47 -2.82 6.40
N GLN A 71 0.86 -2.70 5.21
CA GLN A 71 -0.03 -3.69 4.64
C GLN A 71 0.65 -4.39 3.46
N VAL A 72 0.80 -5.71 3.51
CA VAL A 72 1.55 -6.46 2.49
C VAL A 72 0.68 -7.42 1.69
N THR A 73 0.90 -7.47 0.37
CA THR A 73 0.34 -8.46 -0.53
C THR A 73 1.44 -9.43 -0.97
N ARG A 74 1.15 -10.73 -0.89
CA ARG A 74 2.08 -11.78 -1.31
C ARG A 74 2.07 -11.94 -2.84
N MET A 75 3.25 -11.95 -3.47
CA MET A 75 3.45 -12.37 -4.86
C MET A 75 4.62 -13.34 -5.02
N THR A 76 4.59 -14.13 -6.09
CA THR A 76 5.68 -15.04 -6.43
C THR A 76 6.85 -14.28 -7.04
N SER A 77 8.07 -14.83 -6.91
CA SER A 77 9.29 -14.25 -7.49
C SER A 77 9.15 -14.01 -8.99
N ASP A 78 8.54 -14.96 -9.72
CA ASP A 78 8.35 -14.86 -11.17
C ASP A 78 7.42 -13.70 -11.53
N LYS A 79 6.34 -13.50 -10.77
CA LYS A 79 5.42 -12.37 -10.99
C LYS A 79 6.10 -11.02 -10.74
N ILE A 80 6.91 -10.92 -9.67
CA ILE A 80 7.67 -9.70 -9.38
C ILE A 80 8.69 -9.42 -10.49
N THR A 81 9.34 -10.46 -11.01
CA THR A 81 10.35 -10.34 -12.07
C THR A 81 9.72 -9.93 -13.42
N ALA A 82 8.50 -10.41 -13.69
CA ALA A 82 7.76 -10.12 -14.91
C ALA A 82 7.10 -8.74 -14.92
N ALA A 83 7.06 -8.04 -13.77
CA ALA A 83 6.48 -6.70 -13.68
C ALA A 83 7.29 -5.68 -14.49
N ASN A 84 6.60 -4.93 -15.35
CA ASN A 84 7.18 -3.87 -16.18
C ASN A 84 6.59 -2.50 -15.88
N LYS A 85 5.46 -2.45 -15.18
CA LYS A 85 4.76 -1.24 -14.75
C LYS A 85 4.40 -1.35 -13.27
N LEU A 86 4.29 -0.22 -12.57
CA LEU A 86 3.95 -0.21 -11.15
C LEU A 86 2.57 -0.84 -10.87
N ALA A 87 1.62 -0.70 -11.81
CA ALA A 87 0.30 -1.32 -11.72
C ALA A 87 0.34 -2.85 -11.72
N ASP A 88 1.41 -3.48 -12.21
CA ASP A 88 1.58 -4.94 -12.18
C ASP A 88 1.77 -5.45 -10.73
N PHE A 89 2.10 -4.54 -9.79
CA PHE A 89 2.22 -4.84 -8.38
C PHE A 89 0.90 -4.73 -7.59
N GLY A 90 -0.22 -4.47 -8.27
CA GLY A 90 -1.53 -4.18 -7.66
C GLY A 90 -1.83 -2.68 -7.63
N GLU A 91 -2.90 -2.28 -6.93
CA GLU A 91 -3.20 -0.85 -6.73
C GLU A 91 -2.09 -0.18 -5.92
N TYR A 92 -1.16 0.46 -6.63
CA TYR A 92 -0.11 1.37 -6.14
C TYR A 92 0.67 0.82 -4.94
N ALA A 93 1.56 -0.14 -5.18
CA ALA A 93 2.53 -0.56 -4.18
C ALA A 93 3.58 0.55 -3.93
N ASP A 94 3.78 0.92 -2.68
CA ASP A 94 4.79 1.89 -2.23
C ASP A 94 6.19 1.26 -2.15
N PHE A 95 6.26 -0.05 -1.89
CA PHE A 95 7.51 -0.81 -1.88
C PHE A 95 7.32 -2.25 -2.37
N VAL A 96 8.42 -2.83 -2.83
CA VAL A 96 8.51 -4.25 -3.22
C VAL A 96 9.67 -4.88 -2.46
N PHE A 97 9.44 -6.07 -1.91
CA PHE A 97 10.42 -6.89 -1.23
C PHE A 97 10.69 -8.16 -2.05
N PRO A 98 11.70 -8.15 -2.94
CA PRO A 98 12.02 -9.29 -3.80
C PRO A 98 12.61 -10.48 -3.05
N SER A 99 12.59 -11.66 -3.68
CA SER A 99 13.11 -12.91 -3.12
C SER A 99 14.64 -12.93 -2.97
N SER A 100 15.36 -12.17 -3.79
CA SER A 100 16.82 -12.25 -3.91
C SER A 100 17.43 -10.99 -4.53
N VAL A 101 18.76 -10.86 -4.42
CA VAL A 101 19.52 -9.76 -5.01
C VAL A 101 19.35 -9.69 -6.54
N PRO A 102 19.45 -10.79 -7.31
CA PRO A 102 19.25 -10.73 -8.77
C PRO A 102 17.87 -10.21 -9.17
N VAL A 103 16.81 -10.63 -8.48
CA VAL A 103 15.45 -10.13 -8.73
C VAL A 103 15.35 -8.65 -8.35
N SER A 104 16.01 -8.24 -7.26
CA SER A 104 16.07 -6.83 -6.84
C SER A 104 16.78 -5.95 -7.86
N GLU A 105 17.90 -6.41 -8.44
CA GLU A 105 18.62 -5.71 -9.50
C GLU A 105 17.76 -5.59 -10.76
N LYS A 106 17.04 -6.66 -11.13
CA LYS A 106 16.09 -6.62 -12.25
C LYS A 106 15.01 -5.58 -12.02
N VAL A 107 14.33 -5.61 -10.88
CA VAL A 107 13.30 -4.61 -10.51
C VAL A 107 13.87 -3.20 -10.53
N LYS A 108 15.06 -2.97 -9.95
CA LYS A 108 15.74 -1.66 -9.95
C LYS A 108 16.04 -1.17 -11.37
N SER A 109 16.46 -2.08 -12.27
CA SER A 109 16.75 -1.74 -13.67
C SER A 109 15.49 -1.35 -14.45
N THR A 110 14.36 -2.01 -14.15
CA THR A 110 13.05 -1.72 -14.75
C THR A 110 12.48 -0.40 -14.21
N PHE A 111 12.54 -0.18 -12.90
CA PHE A 111 11.98 0.98 -12.22
C PHE A 111 13.08 1.95 -11.79
N LYS A 112 13.64 2.70 -12.75
CA LYS A 112 14.85 3.54 -12.54
C LYS A 112 14.75 4.61 -11.45
N SER A 113 13.54 5.03 -11.05
CA SER A 113 13.31 5.99 -9.96
C SER A 113 13.26 5.35 -8.56
N SER A 114 13.31 4.02 -8.48
CA SER A 114 13.25 3.29 -7.21
C SER A 114 14.60 3.27 -6.49
N GLN A 115 14.56 3.41 -5.17
CA GLN A 115 15.72 3.16 -4.30
C GLN A 115 15.70 1.70 -3.83
N ALA A 116 16.88 1.10 -3.71
CA ALA A 116 17.03 -0.27 -3.21
C ALA A 116 17.75 -0.25 -1.86
N HIS A 117 17.15 -0.91 -0.87
CA HIS A 117 17.69 -1.00 0.49
C HIS A 117 17.89 -2.48 0.87
N ASN A 118 19.11 -2.81 1.32
CA ASN A 118 19.42 -4.13 1.85
C ASN A 118 19.17 -4.12 3.36
N VAL A 119 18.10 -4.78 3.80
CA VAL A 119 17.66 -4.76 5.21
C VAL A 119 17.77 -6.11 5.92
N PHE A 120 17.95 -7.21 5.17
CA PHE A 120 18.18 -8.53 5.76
C PHE A 120 19.43 -9.17 5.19
N TYR A 121 20.21 -9.80 6.07
CA TYR A 121 21.41 -10.53 5.74
C TYR A 121 21.35 -11.91 6.38
N SER A 122 21.73 -12.95 5.64
CA SER A 122 22.03 -14.24 6.23
C SER A 122 23.46 -14.18 6.79
N PRO A 123 23.69 -14.52 8.07
CA PRO A 123 25.04 -14.64 8.58
C PRO A 123 25.80 -15.74 7.83
N MET A 124 27.05 -15.44 7.43
CA MET A 124 27.97 -16.46 6.92
C MET A 124 28.74 -17.04 8.10
N VAL A 125 28.56 -18.33 8.37
CA VAL A 125 29.32 -19.05 9.39
C VAL A 125 30.38 -19.89 8.67
N ILE A 126 31.65 -19.61 8.94
CA ILE A 126 32.77 -20.45 8.50
C ILE A 126 33.13 -21.36 9.66
N ALA A 127 32.93 -22.66 9.50
CA ALA A 127 33.45 -23.64 10.45
C ALA A 127 34.95 -23.82 10.17
N THR A 128 35.78 -23.49 11.16
CA THR A 128 37.24 -23.72 11.15
C THR A 128 37.57 -25.06 11.76
#